data_AF-A0A1I4UD48-F1
#
_entry.id   AF-A0A1I4UD48-F1
#
_cell.length_a   1.000
_cell.length_b   1.000
_cell.length_c   1.000
_cell.angle_alpha   90.00
_cell.angle_beta   90.00
_cell.angle_gamma   90.00
#
_symmetry.space_group_name_H-M   'P 1'
#
loop_
_entity.id
_entity.type
_entity.pdbx_description
1 polymer ?
#
loop_
_entity_poly.entity_id
_entity_poly.type
_entity_poly.pdbx_seq_one_letter_code
_entity_poly.pdbx_strand_id
1 'polypeptide(L)'
;MYGIFGEVNIPPAQDITRHARTDIEKAHAIYEWVVDNTFRDPKVKGCGWGDISTMLETRYFGGKCGDLNALFVGLARSVGVAARDIYGVRVAPSQWGYKSLGLGSTNASKGQHCRAEFFAQGIGWVPVDPADVRKVVLEEPPGNLQINDPKVVETRRKLFGAWEMNWLAYNTAHDVVLPNSRTKIAYLMYPNGETGGKALDQLNPDTFKYTITARQSKT
;
A
#
# COMPACT_ATOMS: atom_id res chain seq x y z
N MET A 1 -22.50 -24.15 -0.28
CA MET A 1 -21.86 -24.39 -1.59
C MET A 1 -20.72 -23.37 -1.70
N TYR A 2 -19.56 -23.71 -1.16
CA TYR A 2 -18.38 -22.82 -1.13
C TYR A 2 -17.60 -23.05 -2.42
N GLY A 3 -17.56 -22.02 -3.28
CA GLY A 3 -16.85 -22.07 -4.54
C GLY A 3 -15.33 -22.07 -4.31
N ILE A 4 -14.71 -23.22 -4.61
CA ILE A 4 -13.45 -23.40 -5.33
C ILE A 4 -12.45 -22.23 -5.19
N PHE A 5 -11.77 -22.15 -4.05
CA PHE A 5 -10.43 -21.57 -4.03
C PHE A 5 -9.50 -22.64 -4.59
N GLY A 6 -9.24 -22.59 -5.89
CA GLY A 6 -8.16 -23.38 -6.49
C GLY A 6 -6.88 -23.11 -5.72
N GLU A 7 -6.06 -24.13 -5.50
CA GLU A 7 -4.73 -23.97 -4.92
C GLU A 7 -3.99 -22.88 -5.69
N VAL A 8 -3.88 -21.68 -5.11
CA VAL A 8 -3.02 -20.63 -5.63
C VAL A 8 -1.61 -21.13 -5.40
N ASN A 9 -1.05 -21.79 -6.42
CA ASN A 9 0.37 -22.10 -6.44
C ASN A 9 1.07 -20.75 -6.54
N ILE A 10 1.69 -20.28 -5.45
CA ILE A 10 2.42 -19.01 -5.46
C ILE A 10 3.64 -19.25 -6.34
N PRO A 11 3.70 -18.70 -7.57
CA PRO A 11 4.92 -18.82 -8.35
C PRO A 11 6.01 -18.07 -7.58
N PRO A 12 7.21 -18.64 -7.41
CA PRO A 12 8.38 -17.86 -7.02
C PRO A 12 8.43 -16.57 -7.86
N ALA A 13 8.95 -15.47 -7.32
CA ALA A 13 9.03 -14.23 -8.08
C ALA A 13 9.82 -14.40 -9.40
N GLN A 14 10.72 -15.39 -9.46
CA GLN A 14 11.39 -15.85 -10.68
C GLN A 14 10.42 -16.31 -11.77
N ASP A 15 9.34 -17.01 -11.42
CA ASP A 15 8.32 -17.51 -12.36
C ASP A 15 7.41 -16.37 -12.86
N ILE A 16 7.09 -15.41 -11.98
CA ILE A 16 6.38 -14.17 -12.34
C ILE A 16 7.20 -13.38 -13.37
N THR A 17 8.53 -13.37 -13.20
CA THR A 17 9.46 -12.54 -14.00
C THR A 17 10.25 -13.31 -15.06
N ARG A 18 9.91 -14.57 -15.34
CA ARG A 18 10.73 -15.49 -16.17
C ARG A 18 11.06 -15.00 -17.59
N HIS A 19 10.26 -14.07 -18.12
CA HIS A 19 10.45 -13.49 -19.45
C HIS A 19 10.89 -12.02 -19.41
N ALA A 20 10.97 -11.42 -18.22
CA ALA A 20 11.36 -10.03 -18.02
C ALA A 20 12.89 -9.90 -17.94
N ARG A 21 13.44 -8.92 -18.65
CA ARG A 21 14.88 -8.68 -18.75
C ARG A 21 15.31 -7.38 -18.07
N THR A 22 14.43 -6.38 -18.07
CA THR A 22 14.69 -5.06 -17.48
C THR A 22 14.01 -4.89 -16.12
N ASP A 23 14.47 -3.90 -15.34
CA ASP A 23 13.84 -3.55 -14.05
C ASP A 23 12.37 -3.19 -14.23
N ILE A 24 12.02 -2.47 -15.30
CA ILE A 24 10.64 -2.09 -15.61
C ILE A 24 9.80 -3.33 -15.92
N GLU A 25 10.27 -4.23 -16.77
CA GLU A 25 9.52 -5.44 -17.13
C GLU A 25 9.29 -6.33 -15.91
N LYS A 26 10.31 -6.48 -15.05
CA LYS A 26 10.20 -7.26 -13.81
C LYS A 26 9.20 -6.61 -12.84
N ALA A 27 9.34 -5.31 -12.59
CA ALA A 27 8.45 -4.57 -11.72
C ALA A 27 7.01 -4.58 -12.24
N HIS A 28 6.81 -4.42 -13.56
CA HIS A 28 5.49 -4.46 -14.16
C HIS A 28 4.84 -5.84 -14.01
N ALA A 29 5.58 -6.92 -14.28
CA ALA A 29 5.06 -8.28 -14.09
C ALA A 29 4.63 -8.55 -12.64
N ILE A 30 5.43 -8.08 -11.67
CA ILE A 30 5.11 -8.18 -10.23
C ILE A 30 3.90 -7.31 -9.87
N TYR A 31 3.85 -6.07 -10.35
CA TYR A 31 2.73 -5.15 -10.13
C TYR A 31 1.42 -5.77 -10.59
N GLU A 32 1.38 -6.28 -11.82
CA GLU A 32 0.21 -6.93 -12.41
C GLU A 32 -0.19 -8.18 -11.60
N TRP A 33 0.78 -9.01 -11.21
CA TRP A 33 0.53 -10.18 -10.38
C TRP A 33 -0.06 -9.79 -9.01
N VAL A 34 0.46 -8.78 -8.33
CA VAL A 34 -0.08 -8.29 -7.06
C VAL A 34 -1.52 -7.81 -7.23
N VAL A 35 -1.82 -7.04 -8.28
CA VAL A 35 -3.19 -6.57 -8.56
C VAL A 35 -4.16 -7.74 -8.80
N ASP A 36 -3.74 -8.78 -9.51
CA ASP A 36 -4.60 -9.91 -9.85
C ASP A 36 -4.80 -10.89 -8.68
N ASN A 37 -3.80 -11.05 -7.82
CA ASN A 37 -3.79 -12.10 -6.80
C ASN A 37 -4.09 -11.62 -5.38
N THR A 38 -4.11 -10.30 -5.14
CA THR A 38 -4.44 -9.74 -3.81
C THR A 38 -5.86 -9.19 -3.77
N PHE A 39 -6.36 -8.89 -2.58
CA PHE A 39 -7.61 -8.13 -2.40
C PHE A 39 -7.54 -7.20 -1.19
N ARG A 40 -8.37 -6.16 -1.22
CA ARG A 40 -8.51 -5.24 -0.10
C ARG A 40 -9.38 -5.88 0.97
N ASP A 41 -8.82 -6.10 2.16
CA ASP A 41 -9.57 -6.67 3.29
C ASP A 41 -10.00 -5.56 4.27
N PRO A 42 -11.31 -5.26 4.39
CA PRO A 42 -11.79 -4.24 5.32
C PRO A 42 -11.58 -4.62 6.80
N LYS A 43 -11.38 -5.90 7.13
CA LYS A 43 -11.19 -6.40 8.51
C LYS A 43 -9.78 -6.12 9.04
N VAL A 44 -8.80 -5.94 8.15
CA VAL A 44 -7.43 -5.59 8.53
C VAL A 44 -7.42 -4.22 9.20
N LYS A 45 -6.83 -4.12 10.40
CA LYS A 45 -6.73 -2.85 11.13
C LYS A 45 -5.69 -1.92 10.51
N GLY A 46 -5.91 -0.61 10.62
CA GLY A 46 -4.98 0.39 10.13
C GLY A 46 -4.72 0.25 8.62
N CYS A 47 -3.44 0.28 8.23
CA CYS A 47 -2.98 0.06 6.86
C CYS A 47 -2.41 -1.34 6.63
N GLY A 48 -2.52 -2.26 7.59
CA GLY A 48 -1.85 -3.56 7.52
C GLY A 48 -0.60 -3.64 8.39
N TRP A 49 0.04 -4.79 8.46
CA TRP A 49 1.30 -4.96 9.21
C TRP A 49 2.51 -5.06 8.30
N GLY A 50 2.31 -5.30 7.00
CA GLY A 50 3.43 -5.54 6.07
C GLY A 50 4.12 -6.88 6.28
N ASP A 51 3.51 -7.81 7.01
CA ASP A 51 4.04 -9.16 7.24
C ASP A 51 3.79 -10.04 6.01
N ILE A 52 4.64 -9.86 5.01
CA ILE A 52 4.57 -10.60 3.75
C ILE A 52 4.99 -12.06 3.91
N SER A 53 5.77 -12.42 4.95
CA SER A 53 6.16 -13.82 5.21
C SER A 53 4.91 -14.62 5.55
N THR A 54 4.15 -14.16 6.55
CA THR A 54 2.89 -14.78 6.93
C THR A 54 1.90 -14.80 5.77
N MET A 55 1.81 -13.70 4.99
CA MET A 55 0.95 -13.64 3.80
C MET A 55 1.29 -14.75 2.78
N LEU A 56 2.58 -14.95 2.47
CA LEU A 56 3.05 -15.96 1.53
C LEU A 56 2.90 -17.38 2.08
N GLU A 57 3.23 -17.61 3.35
CA GLU A 57 3.13 -18.92 4.01
C GLU A 57 1.68 -19.40 4.12
N THR A 58 0.77 -18.50 4.52
CA THR A 58 -0.66 -18.82 4.68
C THR A 58 -1.44 -18.75 3.37
N ARG A 59 -0.84 -18.16 2.33
CA ARG A 59 -1.49 -17.83 1.05
C ARG A 59 -2.71 -16.92 1.20
N TYR A 60 -2.79 -16.16 2.29
CA TYR A 60 -3.85 -15.20 2.52
C TYR A 60 -3.47 -13.83 1.93
N PHE A 61 -3.79 -13.60 0.67
CA PHE A 61 -3.47 -12.35 -0.05
C PHE A 61 -4.46 -11.20 0.20
N GLY A 62 -5.12 -11.20 1.36
CA GLY A 62 -5.98 -10.12 1.81
C GLY A 62 -5.21 -9.11 2.65
N GLY A 63 -5.38 -7.82 2.38
CA GLY A 63 -4.64 -6.78 3.11
C GLY A 63 -5.09 -5.36 2.85
N LYS A 64 -4.32 -4.41 3.35
CA LYS A 64 -4.42 -2.98 3.05
C LYS A 64 -3.11 -2.46 2.44
N CYS A 65 -2.95 -1.14 2.33
CA CYS A 65 -1.85 -0.58 1.56
C CYS A 65 -0.46 -0.92 2.09
N GLY A 66 -0.28 -1.05 3.39
CA GLY A 66 0.97 -1.51 4.00
C GLY A 66 1.26 -2.99 3.72
N ASP A 67 0.25 -3.83 3.46
CA ASP A 67 0.48 -5.24 3.13
C ASP A 67 0.72 -5.43 1.62
N LEU A 68 -0.13 -4.84 0.79
CA LEU A 68 -0.10 -5.04 -0.67
C LEU A 68 1.13 -4.37 -1.32
N ASN A 69 1.51 -3.18 -0.84
CA ASN A 69 2.72 -2.51 -1.36
C ASN A 69 3.99 -3.14 -0.81
N ALA A 70 3.99 -3.63 0.44
CA ALA A 70 5.10 -4.42 0.97
C ALA A 70 5.27 -5.73 0.19
N LEU A 71 4.18 -6.39 -0.23
CA LEU A 71 4.24 -7.58 -1.08
C LEU A 71 4.92 -7.28 -2.42
N PHE A 72 4.53 -6.18 -3.07
CA PHE A 72 5.22 -5.71 -4.28
C PHE A 72 6.72 -5.50 -4.02
N VAL A 73 7.09 -4.78 -2.96
CA VAL A 73 8.49 -4.46 -2.62
C VAL A 73 9.29 -5.73 -2.33
N GLY A 74 8.73 -6.67 -1.56
CA GLY A 74 9.38 -7.94 -1.23
C GLY A 74 9.64 -8.81 -2.46
N LEU A 75 8.62 -8.96 -3.32
CA LEU A 75 8.75 -9.69 -4.58
C LEU A 75 9.76 -9.04 -5.52
N ALA A 76 9.71 -7.71 -5.70
CA ALA A 76 10.67 -6.97 -6.52
C ALA A 76 12.11 -7.16 -6.03
N ARG A 77 12.35 -7.00 -4.73
CA ARG A 77 13.69 -7.19 -4.13
C ARG A 77 14.21 -8.61 -4.32
N SER A 78 13.35 -9.62 -4.23
CA SER A 78 13.73 -11.03 -4.39
C SER A 78 14.25 -11.38 -5.80
N VAL A 79 13.96 -10.56 -6.81
CA VAL A 79 14.43 -10.73 -8.21
C VAL A 79 15.46 -9.67 -8.63
N GLY A 80 16.04 -8.99 -7.64
CA GLY A 80 17.11 -8.02 -7.81
C GLY A 80 16.68 -6.62 -8.23
N VAL A 81 15.37 -6.30 -8.17
CA VAL A 81 14.88 -4.94 -8.43
C VAL A 81 14.88 -4.17 -7.11
N ALA A 82 15.66 -3.10 -7.03
CA ALA A 82 15.63 -2.23 -5.87
C ALA A 82 14.24 -1.57 -5.76
N ALA A 83 13.59 -1.73 -4.61
CA ALA A 83 12.26 -1.20 -4.33
C ALA A 83 12.15 -0.74 -2.88
N ARG A 84 11.19 0.14 -2.57
CA ARG A 84 10.94 0.63 -1.21
C ARG A 84 9.49 1.02 -1.01
N ASP A 85 9.01 0.80 0.21
CA ASP A 85 7.77 1.38 0.71
C ASP A 85 7.99 2.85 1.09
N ILE A 86 6.95 3.65 0.94
CA ILE A 86 6.91 5.04 1.36
C ILE A 86 5.64 5.28 2.15
N TYR A 87 5.82 5.73 3.38
CA TYR A 87 4.77 5.93 4.35
C TYR A 87 4.41 7.41 4.45
N GLY A 88 3.12 7.71 4.48
CA GLY A 88 2.64 9.10 4.48
C GLY A 88 1.16 9.24 4.75
N VAL A 89 0.60 10.38 4.35
CA VAL A 89 -0.81 10.72 4.55
C VAL A 89 -1.36 11.45 3.33
N ARG A 90 -2.61 11.17 2.95
CA ARG A 90 -3.34 11.98 1.96
C ARG A 90 -3.73 13.31 2.57
N VAL A 91 -3.53 14.38 1.81
CA VAL A 91 -3.71 15.77 2.26
C VAL A 91 -4.70 16.55 1.38
N ALA A 92 -5.15 15.98 0.26
CA ALA A 92 -6.08 16.64 -0.65
C ALA A 92 -7.04 15.64 -1.35
N PRO A 93 -8.15 16.11 -1.92
CA PRO A 93 -8.99 15.28 -2.80
C PRO A 93 -8.23 14.76 -4.01
N SER A 94 -8.67 13.63 -4.57
CA SER A 94 -8.18 13.14 -5.86
C SER A 94 -8.65 14.08 -6.98
N GLN A 95 -7.76 14.38 -7.90
CA GLN A 95 -8.04 15.11 -9.14
C GLN A 95 -8.24 14.17 -10.34
N TRP A 96 -7.98 12.87 -10.16
CA TRP A 96 -8.22 11.86 -11.20
C TRP A 96 -9.68 11.37 -11.28
N GLY A 97 -10.57 11.92 -10.45
CA GLY A 97 -11.99 11.56 -10.43
C GLY A 97 -12.34 10.35 -9.56
N TYR A 98 -11.40 9.88 -8.73
CA TYR A 98 -11.58 8.72 -7.86
C TYR A 98 -11.79 9.17 -6.40
N LYS A 99 -13.01 9.02 -5.87
CA LYS A 99 -13.31 9.41 -4.48
C LYS A 99 -12.48 8.62 -3.47
N SER A 100 -12.22 7.34 -3.76
CA SER A 100 -11.45 6.43 -2.91
C SER A 100 -9.95 6.79 -2.81
N LEU A 101 -9.42 7.54 -3.79
CA LEU A 101 -7.99 7.88 -3.90
C LEU A 101 -7.65 9.27 -3.34
N GLY A 102 -8.58 9.92 -2.65
CA GLY A 102 -8.37 11.26 -2.10
C GLY A 102 -8.88 11.41 -0.68
N LEU A 103 -8.61 12.59 -0.11
CA LEU A 103 -9.20 13.01 1.13
C LEU A 103 -10.56 13.69 0.86
N GLY A 104 -11.63 13.17 1.49
CA GLY A 104 -13.00 13.70 1.32
C GLY A 104 -13.34 14.91 2.19
N SER A 105 -12.42 15.36 3.05
CA SER A 105 -12.60 16.52 3.95
C SER A 105 -11.24 17.13 4.30
N THR A 106 -11.19 18.16 5.15
CA THR A 106 -9.91 18.67 5.71
C THR A 106 -9.34 17.79 6.82
N ASN A 107 -10.10 16.81 7.33
CA ASN A 107 -9.64 15.90 8.37
C ASN A 107 -8.86 14.74 7.76
N ALA A 108 -7.53 14.77 7.91
CA ALA A 108 -6.58 13.78 7.41
C ALA A 108 -6.24 12.67 8.42
N SER A 109 -6.92 12.62 9.58
CA SER A 109 -6.57 11.69 10.66
C SER A 109 -6.69 10.21 10.28
N LYS A 110 -7.50 9.90 9.26
CA LYS A 110 -7.67 8.55 8.66
C LYS A 110 -7.09 8.47 7.24
N GLY A 111 -6.30 9.46 6.84
CA GLY A 111 -5.74 9.59 5.50
C GLY A 111 -4.43 8.83 5.28
N GLN A 112 -3.95 8.05 6.26
CA GLN A 112 -2.68 7.33 6.17
C GLN A 112 -2.68 6.41 4.96
N HIS A 113 -1.55 6.39 4.26
CA HIS A 113 -1.38 5.57 3.08
C HIS A 113 0.08 5.21 2.86
N CYS A 114 0.32 3.94 2.55
CA CYS A 114 1.61 3.44 2.10
C CYS A 114 1.60 3.34 0.58
N ARG A 115 2.67 3.77 -0.08
CA ARG A 115 2.92 3.57 -1.52
C ARG A 115 4.25 2.84 -1.72
N ALA A 116 4.56 2.44 -2.95
CA ALA A 116 5.85 1.83 -3.27
C ALA A 116 6.51 2.49 -4.48
N GLU A 117 7.83 2.47 -4.52
CA GLU A 117 8.62 2.80 -5.71
C GLU A 117 9.60 1.68 -6.00
N PHE A 118 9.98 1.54 -7.26
CA PHE A 118 11.12 0.72 -7.68
C PHE A 118 12.13 1.59 -8.41
N PHE A 119 13.41 1.22 -8.36
CA PHE A 119 14.46 1.90 -9.11
C PHE A 119 14.69 1.17 -10.43
N ALA A 120 14.52 1.88 -11.53
CA ALA A 120 14.85 1.40 -12.86
C ALA A 120 16.15 2.04 -13.34
N GLN A 121 17.14 1.23 -13.70
CA GLN A 121 18.41 1.73 -14.21
C GLN A 121 18.18 2.63 -15.44
N GLY A 122 18.78 3.84 -15.41
CA GLY A 122 18.64 4.84 -16.47
C GLY A 122 17.38 5.72 -16.38
N ILE A 123 16.47 5.46 -15.43
CA ILE A 123 15.25 6.26 -15.21
C ILE A 123 15.23 6.85 -13.80
N GLY A 124 15.57 6.06 -12.79
CA GLY A 124 15.48 6.45 -11.38
C GLY A 124 14.32 5.77 -10.65
N TRP A 125 13.81 6.41 -9.60
CA TRP A 125 12.67 5.90 -8.83
C TRP A 125 11.36 6.08 -9.59
N VAL A 126 10.69 4.97 -9.85
CA VAL A 126 9.42 4.87 -10.57
C VAL A 126 8.32 4.52 -9.57
N PRO A 127 7.27 5.36 -9.44
CA PRO A 127 6.20 5.13 -8.49
C PRO A 127 5.24 4.03 -8.92
N VAL A 128 4.79 3.22 -7.96
CA VAL A 128 3.72 2.23 -8.15
C VAL A 128 2.74 2.21 -6.97
N ASP A 129 1.51 1.76 -7.19
CA ASP A 129 0.55 1.57 -6.09
C ASP A 129 -0.53 0.50 -6.39
N PRO A 130 -0.17 -0.80 -6.40
CA PRO A 130 -1.16 -1.87 -6.62
C PRO A 130 -2.23 -1.90 -5.52
N ALA A 131 -1.94 -1.39 -4.32
CA ALA A 131 -2.91 -1.31 -3.24
C ALA A 131 -4.06 -0.33 -3.50
N ASP A 132 -3.78 0.81 -4.15
CA ASP A 132 -4.81 1.76 -4.56
C ASP A 132 -5.70 1.20 -5.67
N VAL A 133 -5.18 0.34 -6.56
CA VAL A 133 -6.01 -0.40 -7.52
C VAL A 133 -7.04 -1.26 -6.78
N ARG A 134 -6.60 -2.06 -5.80
CA ARG A 134 -7.52 -2.89 -4.98
C ARG A 134 -8.42 -2.05 -4.09
N LYS A 135 -8.01 -0.83 -3.72
CA LYS A 135 -8.87 0.12 -3.02
C LYS A 135 -9.98 0.64 -3.93
N VAL A 136 -9.70 0.99 -5.18
CA VAL A 136 -10.73 1.38 -6.17
C VAL A 136 -11.73 0.25 -6.36
N VAL A 137 -11.26 -1.00 -6.50
CA VAL A 137 -12.13 -2.19 -6.58
C VAL A 137 -13.12 -2.23 -5.42
N LEU A 138 -12.66 -2.06 -4.17
CA LEU A 138 -13.53 -2.19 -3.01
C LEU A 138 -14.41 -0.95 -2.76
N GLU A 139 -13.82 0.25 -2.83
CA GLU A 139 -14.37 1.47 -2.23
C GLU A 139 -14.84 2.52 -3.25
N GLU A 140 -14.40 2.47 -4.52
CA GLU A 140 -14.82 3.48 -5.50
C GLU A 140 -16.30 3.28 -5.86
N PRO A 141 -17.18 4.29 -5.72
CA PRO A 141 -18.61 4.12 -5.93
C PRO A 141 -18.98 3.48 -7.28
N PRO A 142 -19.91 2.51 -7.27
CA PRO A 142 -20.76 2.07 -6.15
C PRO A 142 -20.09 1.16 -5.08
N GLY A 143 -18.79 0.86 -5.22
CA GLY A 143 -18.06 -0.11 -4.41
C GLY A 143 -18.17 -1.52 -5.00
N ASN A 144 -17.23 -2.39 -4.63
CA ASN A 144 -17.14 -3.77 -5.14
C ASN A 144 -17.15 -3.86 -6.68
N LEU A 145 -16.43 -2.96 -7.34
CA LEU A 145 -16.23 -2.99 -8.79
C LEU A 145 -15.56 -4.31 -9.22
N GLN A 146 -15.82 -4.74 -10.44
CA GLN A 146 -15.08 -5.87 -11.02
C GLN A 146 -13.65 -5.44 -11.36
N ILE A 147 -12.70 -6.37 -11.35
CA ILE A 147 -11.29 -6.07 -11.65
C ILE A 147 -11.09 -5.53 -13.08
N ASN A 148 -12.00 -5.87 -13.99
CA ASN A 148 -12.04 -5.41 -15.38
C ASN A 148 -12.97 -4.20 -15.60
N ASP A 149 -13.52 -3.60 -14.54
CA ASP A 149 -14.30 -2.37 -14.65
C ASP A 149 -13.42 -1.27 -15.28
N PRO A 150 -13.94 -0.45 -16.22
CA PRO A 150 -13.16 0.60 -16.88
C PRO A 150 -12.40 1.53 -15.93
N LYS A 151 -12.99 1.86 -14.76
CA LYS A 151 -12.32 2.67 -13.72
C LYS A 151 -11.12 1.95 -13.11
N VAL A 152 -11.26 0.66 -12.87
CA VAL A 152 -10.19 -0.16 -12.30
C VAL A 152 -9.06 -0.34 -13.32
N VAL A 153 -9.41 -0.63 -14.59
CA VAL A 153 -8.43 -0.77 -15.68
C VAL A 153 -7.65 0.52 -15.91
N GLU A 154 -8.33 1.67 -15.94
CA GLU A 154 -7.68 2.97 -16.10
C GLU A 154 -6.71 3.25 -14.93
N THR A 155 -7.16 3.02 -13.70
CA THR A 155 -6.35 3.25 -12.50
C THR A 155 -5.15 2.30 -12.46
N ARG A 156 -5.35 1.01 -12.75
CA ARG A 156 -4.27 0.01 -12.84
C ARG A 156 -3.19 0.44 -13.80
N ARG A 157 -3.56 0.99 -14.97
CA ARG A 157 -2.59 1.52 -15.94
C ARG A 157 -1.87 2.76 -15.42
N LYS A 158 -2.57 3.70 -14.77
CA LYS A 158 -1.97 4.95 -14.27
C LYS A 158 -1.02 4.73 -13.09
N LEU A 159 -1.38 3.84 -12.16
CA LEU A 159 -0.63 3.59 -10.93
C LEU A 159 0.61 2.73 -11.13
N PHE A 160 0.98 2.40 -12.38
CA PHE A 160 2.33 1.97 -12.72
C PHE A 160 3.05 3.13 -13.41
N GLY A 161 3.91 3.83 -12.67
CA GLY A 161 4.67 4.98 -13.15
C GLY A 161 4.11 6.34 -12.74
N ALA A 162 2.96 6.42 -12.05
CA ALA A 162 2.46 7.67 -11.50
C ALA A 162 1.77 7.53 -10.14
N TRP A 163 1.78 8.63 -9.42
CA TRP A 163 1.04 8.86 -8.19
C TRP A 163 0.26 10.18 -8.28
N GLU A 164 -0.92 10.24 -7.67
CA GLU A 164 -1.48 11.56 -7.35
C GLU A 164 -0.67 12.20 -6.23
N MET A 165 -0.22 13.44 -6.46
CA MET A 165 0.50 14.25 -5.47
C MET A 165 -0.45 14.92 -4.47
N ASN A 166 -1.61 14.31 -4.22
CA ASN A 166 -2.58 14.69 -3.19
C ASN A 166 -2.21 14.12 -1.80
N TRP A 167 -0.93 13.87 -1.57
CA TRP A 167 -0.39 13.21 -0.40
C TRP A 167 0.96 13.80 0.01
N LEU A 168 1.35 13.54 1.24
CA LEU A 168 2.64 13.92 1.82
C LEU A 168 3.36 12.66 2.29
N ALA A 169 4.53 12.40 1.69
CA ALA A 169 5.44 11.35 2.13
C ALA A 169 6.19 11.78 3.40
N TYR A 170 6.36 10.86 4.35
CA TYR A 170 7.12 11.08 5.56
C TYR A 170 8.49 10.40 5.51
N ASN A 171 8.53 9.10 5.21
CA ASN A 171 9.74 8.29 5.29
C ASN A 171 9.58 6.97 4.51
N THR A 172 10.69 6.23 4.40
CA THR A 172 10.78 4.89 3.80
C THR A 172 11.18 3.84 4.84
N ALA A 173 10.99 4.11 6.13
CA ALA A 173 11.57 3.32 7.21
C ALA A 173 10.66 2.15 7.56
N HIS A 174 11.18 0.94 7.37
CA HIS A 174 10.56 -0.32 7.77
C HIS A 174 11.27 -0.87 9.01
N ASP A 175 10.59 -1.65 9.84
CA ASP A 175 11.18 -2.34 11.00
C ASP A 175 11.85 -1.38 12.02
N VAL A 176 11.22 -0.25 12.28
CA VAL A 176 11.78 0.88 13.03
C VAL A 176 11.79 0.61 14.53
N VAL A 177 12.95 0.82 15.15
CA VAL A 177 13.06 0.95 16.62
C VAL A 177 13.04 2.44 16.96
N LEU A 178 12.05 2.86 17.76
CA LEU A 178 11.92 4.27 18.12
C LEU A 178 13.00 4.69 19.14
N PRO A 179 13.53 5.93 19.07
CA PRO A 179 14.45 6.43 20.08
C PRO A 179 13.86 6.31 21.49
N ASN A 180 14.68 5.82 22.44
CA ASN A 180 14.29 5.61 23.83
C ASN A 180 13.14 4.60 24.06
N SER A 181 12.82 3.79 23.06
CA SER A 181 11.79 2.74 23.14
C SER A 181 12.42 1.36 22.90
N ARG A 182 11.80 0.32 23.48
CA ARG A 182 12.09 -1.08 23.15
C ARG A 182 11.10 -1.66 22.13
N THR A 183 10.09 -0.88 21.75
CA THR A 183 9.06 -1.26 20.79
C THR A 183 9.60 -1.10 19.38
N LYS A 184 9.55 -2.20 18.64
CA LYS A 184 9.76 -2.21 17.20
C LYS A 184 8.42 -2.06 16.50
N ILE A 185 8.29 -1.09 15.61
CA ILE A 185 7.11 -0.88 14.77
C ILE A 185 7.41 -1.29 13.33
N ALA A 186 6.42 -1.84 12.63
CA ALA A 186 6.60 -2.23 11.24
C ALA A 186 6.97 -1.02 10.35
N TYR A 187 6.34 0.13 10.59
CA TYR A 187 6.60 1.37 9.88
C TYR A 187 6.06 2.59 10.65
N LEU A 188 6.59 3.77 10.35
CA LEU A 188 6.22 5.02 11.01
C LEU A 188 5.31 5.88 10.12
N MET A 189 3.99 5.73 10.28
CA MET A 189 2.97 6.48 9.52
C MET A 189 1.88 7.12 10.42
N TYR A 190 1.65 6.51 11.57
CA TYR A 190 0.70 6.95 12.56
C TYR A 190 1.42 7.70 13.69
N PRO A 191 0.74 8.62 14.40
CA PRO A 191 1.21 9.06 15.71
C PRO A 191 1.47 7.85 16.61
N ASN A 192 2.60 7.84 17.29
CA ASN A 192 2.99 6.78 18.22
C ASN A 192 3.27 7.40 19.59
N GLY A 193 3.12 6.62 20.65
CA GLY A 193 3.39 7.07 22.02
C GLY A 193 3.52 5.90 22.98
N GLU A 194 4.27 6.10 24.05
CA GLU A 194 4.45 5.12 25.13
C GLU A 194 4.23 5.79 26.48
N THR A 195 3.60 5.09 27.41
CA THR A 195 3.41 5.54 28.79
C THR A 195 3.46 4.36 29.75
N GLY A 196 4.09 4.54 30.91
CA GLY A 196 4.26 3.45 31.89
C GLY A 196 4.97 2.21 31.33
N GLY A 197 5.86 2.38 30.34
CA GLY A 197 6.58 1.29 29.68
C GLY A 197 5.74 0.46 28.70
N LYS A 198 4.56 0.95 28.30
CA LYS A 198 3.68 0.29 27.33
C LYS A 198 3.41 1.19 26.13
N ALA A 199 3.42 0.60 24.94
CA ALA A 199 2.98 1.28 23.72
C ALA A 199 1.47 1.55 23.76
N LEU A 200 1.08 2.75 23.32
CA LEU A 200 -0.32 3.11 23.11
C LEU A 200 -0.81 2.55 21.77
N ASP A 201 -2.06 2.09 21.72
CA ASP A 201 -2.68 1.65 20.47
C ASP A 201 -3.12 2.86 19.64
N GLN A 202 -2.31 3.21 18.64
CA GLN A 202 -2.53 4.31 17.71
C GLN A 202 -3.76 4.17 16.81
N LEU A 203 -4.36 2.97 16.78
CA LEU A 203 -5.58 2.69 16.02
C LEU A 203 -6.84 2.70 16.89
N ASN A 204 -6.69 2.86 18.21
CA ASN A 204 -7.80 2.91 19.16
C ASN A 204 -8.13 4.37 19.54
N PRO A 205 -9.17 4.98 18.94
CA PRO A 205 -9.51 6.38 19.19
C PRO A 205 -10.08 6.64 20.59
N ASP A 206 -10.45 5.62 21.36
CA ASP A 206 -10.95 5.83 22.72
C ASP A 206 -9.80 6.09 23.70
N THR A 207 -8.66 5.45 23.46
CA THR A 207 -7.49 5.49 24.36
C THR A 207 -6.32 6.31 23.81
N PHE A 208 -6.25 6.55 22.50
CA PHE A 208 -5.25 7.42 21.88
C PHE A 208 -5.90 8.35 20.84
N LYS A 209 -6.10 9.61 21.25
CA LYS A 209 -6.79 10.64 20.44
C LYS A 209 -5.80 11.60 19.80
N TYR A 210 -5.94 11.81 18.50
CA TYR A 210 -5.24 12.85 17.76
C TYR A 210 -6.11 13.36 16.61
N THR A 211 -5.75 14.51 16.04
CA THR A 211 -6.37 15.02 14.82
C THR A 211 -5.28 15.59 13.91
N ILE A 212 -5.31 15.16 12.65
CA ILE A 212 -4.48 15.71 11.57
C ILE A 212 -5.41 16.50 10.66
N THR A 213 -5.11 17.77 10.43
CA THR A 213 -5.84 18.61 9.48
C THR A 213 -4.95 19.00 8.31
N ALA A 214 -5.51 18.94 7.11
CA ALA A 214 -4.86 19.38 5.88
C ALA A 214 -5.73 20.42 5.20
N ARG A 215 -5.10 21.50 4.75
CA ARG A 215 -5.75 22.58 4.00
C ARG A 215 -4.81 23.04 2.89
N GLN A 216 -5.36 23.29 1.72
CA GLN A 216 -4.62 23.96 0.66
C GLN A 216 -4.33 25.40 1.09
N SER A 217 -3.09 25.84 0.92
CA SER A 217 -2.75 27.25 1.13
C SER A 217 -3.39 28.10 0.04
N LYS A 218 -3.92 29.27 0.42
CA LYS A 218 -4.28 30.32 -0.54
C LYS A 218 -2.99 31.06 -0.87
N THR A 219 -2.40 30.78 -2.02
CA THR A 219 -1.37 31.62 -2.64
C THR A 219 -1.99 32.40 -3.76
#